data_AF-A0A7W5PCF5-F1
#
_entry.id   AF-A0A7W5PCF5-F1
#
_cell.length_a   1.000
_cell.length_b   1.000
_cell.length_c   1.000
_cell.angle_alpha   90.00
_cell.angle_beta   90.00
_cell.angle_gamma   90.00
#
_symmetry.space_group_name_H-M   'P 1'
#
loop_
_entity.id
_entity.type
_entity.pdbx_description
1 polymer ?
#
loop_
_entity_poly.entity_id
_entity_poly.type
_entity_poly.pdbx_seq_one_letter_code
_entity_poly.pdbx_strand_id
1 'polypeptide(L)'
;MSTGIGSDHVIWGTPQTGYKANALSFQSNTPLYALLGEQSKVGSISYYNGTILDGTELTGLMLNLGLNFANPAIGLLAKSFALGLYSTPNTGSADANADYVYLPSLQSSNNFVVDGQAYQFELRGFDNVRGDGYLNSSVSEFHVREG
;
A
#
# COMPACT_ATOMS: atom_id res chain seq x y z
N MET A 1 10.71 -2.38 -16.58
CA MET A 1 10.83 -3.76 -16.04
C MET A 1 10.39 -3.73 -14.58
N SER A 2 9.73 -4.77 -14.06
CA SER A 2 9.35 -4.88 -12.64
C SER A 2 9.94 -6.14 -12.03
N THR A 3 10.38 -6.07 -10.77
CA THR A 3 10.87 -7.22 -9.98
C THR A 3 10.15 -7.27 -8.63
N GLY A 4 10.13 -8.44 -7.98
CA GLY A 4 9.50 -8.61 -6.66
C GLY A 4 7.99 -8.94 -6.67
N ILE A 5 7.43 -9.39 -7.80
CA ILE A 5 6.05 -9.90 -7.81
C ILE A 5 5.96 -11.15 -6.93
N GLY A 6 5.06 -11.13 -5.96
CA GLY A 6 4.89 -12.20 -4.97
C GLY A 6 5.77 -12.06 -3.73
N SER A 7 6.54 -10.98 -3.59
CA SER A 7 7.20 -10.60 -2.34
C SER A 7 6.51 -9.41 -1.68
N ASP A 8 7.05 -8.98 -0.55
CA ASP A 8 6.68 -7.78 0.18
C ASP A 8 7.41 -6.51 -0.32
N HIS A 9 8.18 -6.62 -1.41
CA HIS A 9 8.97 -5.53 -1.96
C HIS A 9 9.00 -5.58 -3.49
N VAL A 10 8.50 -4.54 -4.13
CA VAL A 10 8.45 -4.41 -5.59
C VAL A 10 9.29 -3.22 -6.03
N ILE A 11 10.07 -3.38 -7.10
CA ILE A 11 10.81 -2.31 -7.78
C ILE A 11 10.32 -2.24 -9.22
N TRP A 12 10.07 -1.05 -9.75
CA TRP A 12 9.61 -0.86 -11.13
C TRP A 12 10.10 0.43 -11.77
N GLY A 13 9.92 0.51 -13.09
CA GLY A 13 10.41 1.60 -13.91
C GLY A 13 11.87 1.43 -14.31
N THR A 14 12.21 1.95 -15.49
CA THR A 14 13.60 2.04 -15.94
C THR A 14 14.14 3.39 -15.47
N PRO A 15 15.13 3.44 -14.55
CA PRO A 15 15.60 4.70 -14.01
C PRO A 15 16.30 5.56 -15.08
N GLN A 16 16.13 6.87 -14.97
CA GLN A 16 16.99 7.82 -15.69
C GLN A 16 18.43 7.73 -15.19
N THR A 17 19.41 8.12 -16.02
CA THR A 17 20.83 8.05 -15.65
C THR A 17 21.10 8.89 -14.39
N GLY A 18 21.67 8.26 -13.35
CA GLY A 18 21.96 8.91 -12.07
C GLY A 18 20.83 8.83 -11.04
N TYR A 19 19.67 8.27 -11.42
CA TYR A 19 18.50 8.11 -10.56
C TYR A 19 18.25 6.63 -10.22
N LYS A 20 17.33 6.39 -9.30
CA LYS A 20 16.87 5.05 -8.92
C LYS A 20 15.44 4.82 -9.43
N ALA A 21 15.09 3.54 -9.53
CA ALA A 21 13.76 3.10 -9.89
C ALA A 21 12.76 3.33 -8.74
N ASN A 22 11.47 3.32 -9.06
CA ASN A 22 10.42 3.35 -8.05
C ASN A 22 10.43 2.07 -7.23
N ALA A 23 10.10 2.19 -5.94
CA ALA A 23 10.00 1.02 -5.08
C ALA A 23 8.89 1.16 -4.04
N LEU A 24 8.25 0.04 -3.72
CA LEU A 24 7.26 -0.08 -2.66
C LEU A 24 7.58 -1.31 -1.82
N SER A 25 7.61 -1.13 -0.51
CA SER A 25 7.74 -2.22 0.46
C SER A 25 6.54 -2.24 1.40
N PHE A 26 6.13 -3.44 1.82
CA PHE A 26 5.13 -3.66 2.85
C PHE A 26 5.75 -4.39 4.03
N GLN A 27 5.64 -3.84 5.24
CA GLN A 27 6.03 -4.52 6.46
C GLN A 27 4.79 -4.87 7.27
N SER A 28 4.55 -6.16 7.49
CA SER A 28 3.42 -6.61 8.32
C SER A 28 3.60 -6.21 9.79
N ASN A 29 2.49 -5.88 10.45
CA ASN A 29 2.48 -5.62 11.89
C ASN A 29 2.14 -6.91 12.64
N THR A 30 3.18 -7.69 12.96
CA THR A 30 3.05 -8.98 13.65
C THR A 30 3.80 -8.93 15.00
N PRO A 31 3.18 -9.31 16.12
CA PRO A 31 1.78 -9.75 16.25
C PRO A 31 0.78 -8.60 16.08
N LEU A 32 -0.38 -8.91 15.47
CA LEU A 32 -1.51 -8.00 15.39
C LEU A 32 -2.47 -8.27 16.55
N TYR A 33 -2.82 -7.24 17.30
CA TYR A 33 -3.93 -7.25 18.25
C TYR A 33 -5.06 -6.44 17.66
N ALA A 34 -6.20 -7.09 17.40
CA ALA A 34 -7.38 -6.44 16.86
C ALA A 34 -8.53 -6.55 17.85
N LEU A 35 -9.17 -5.41 18.13
CA LEU A 35 -10.38 -5.33 18.92
C LEU A 35 -11.57 -5.09 17.99
N LEU A 36 -12.68 -5.78 18.26
CA LEU A 36 -13.91 -5.60 17.48
C LEU A 36 -14.38 -4.16 17.57
N GLY A 37 -14.69 -3.57 16.42
CA GLY A 37 -15.14 -2.18 16.31
C GLY A 37 -14.02 -1.14 16.32
N GLU A 38 -12.75 -1.55 16.52
CA GLU A 38 -11.60 -0.65 16.52
C GLU A 38 -10.74 -0.81 15.27
N GLN A 39 -10.17 0.31 14.79
CA GLN A 39 -9.19 0.25 13.71
C GLN A 39 -7.87 -0.27 14.25
N SER A 40 -7.28 -1.23 13.53
CA SER A 40 -6.01 -1.84 13.90
C SER A 40 -5.02 -1.74 12.74
N LYS A 41 -3.78 -1.36 13.03
CA LYS A 41 -2.73 -1.25 12.02
C LYS A 41 -2.27 -2.64 11.58
N VAL A 42 -2.55 -3.02 10.33
CA VAL A 42 -2.14 -4.33 9.76
C VAL A 42 -0.70 -4.35 9.24
N GLY A 43 -0.12 -3.17 8.96
CA GLY A 43 1.24 -3.06 8.44
C GLY A 43 1.63 -1.63 8.12
N SER A 44 2.80 -1.46 7.53
CA SER A 44 3.31 -0.18 7.04
C SER A 44 3.72 -0.32 5.58
N ILE A 45 3.40 0.69 4.76
CA ILE A 45 3.93 0.81 3.40
C ILE A 45 5.04 1.85 3.42
N SER A 46 6.15 1.54 2.75
CA SER A 46 7.21 2.48 2.43
C SER A 46 7.26 2.63 0.92
N TYR A 47 7.14 3.85 0.43
CA TYR A 47 7.23 4.19 -0.98
C TYR A 47 8.46 5.07 -1.24
N TYR A 48 9.17 4.75 -2.31
CA TYR A 48 10.28 5.53 -2.84
C TYR A 48 9.93 5.96 -4.27
N ASN A 49 9.73 7.27 -4.43
CA ASN A 49 9.52 7.90 -5.73
C ASN A 49 10.88 8.18 -6.38
N GLY A 50 11.22 7.43 -7.41
CA GLY A 50 12.43 7.62 -8.20
C GLY A 50 12.12 8.20 -9.57
N THR A 51 13.14 8.71 -10.25
CA THR A 51 12.99 9.27 -11.59
C THR A 51 13.18 8.19 -12.65
N ILE A 52 12.09 7.83 -13.34
CA ILE A 52 12.05 6.77 -14.34
C ILE A 52 11.75 7.31 -15.75
N LEU A 53 11.99 6.50 -16.77
CA LEU A 53 11.67 6.83 -18.16
C LEU A 53 10.17 6.69 -18.42
N ASP A 54 9.63 7.64 -19.18
CA ASP A 54 8.24 7.62 -19.63
C ASP A 54 7.87 6.30 -20.30
N GLY A 55 6.70 5.76 -19.96
CA GLY A 55 6.18 4.49 -20.48
C GLY A 55 6.73 3.25 -19.76
N THR A 56 7.46 3.42 -18.66
CA THR A 56 7.95 2.32 -17.83
C THR A 56 7.29 2.23 -16.45
N GLU A 57 6.32 3.10 -16.20
CA GLU A 57 5.56 3.21 -14.96
C GLU A 57 4.66 1.99 -14.75
N LEU A 58 4.26 1.75 -13.50
CA LEU A 58 3.15 0.86 -13.16
C LEU A 58 1.94 1.71 -12.79
N THR A 59 0.75 1.25 -13.17
CA THR A 59 -0.52 1.90 -12.83
C THR A 59 -1.20 1.28 -11.61
N GLY A 60 -0.70 0.14 -11.13
CA GLY A 60 -1.22 -0.51 -9.93
C GLY A 60 -0.48 -1.77 -9.51
N LEU A 61 -0.72 -2.15 -8.26
CA LEU A 61 -0.25 -3.37 -7.61
C LEU A 61 -1.39 -4.04 -6.85
N MET A 62 -1.23 -5.32 -6.51
CA MET A 62 -2.15 -6.05 -5.65
C MET A 62 -1.46 -6.38 -4.32
N LEU A 63 -2.00 -5.86 -3.22
CA LEU A 63 -1.58 -6.20 -1.87
C LEU A 63 -2.37 -7.41 -1.38
N ASN A 64 -1.71 -8.56 -1.29
CA ASN A 64 -2.29 -9.79 -0.75
C ASN A 64 -2.02 -9.86 0.76
N LEU A 65 -3.05 -9.67 1.58
CA LEU A 65 -2.97 -9.77 3.03
C LEU A 65 -3.53 -11.10 3.51
N GLY A 66 -2.76 -11.81 4.33
CA GLY A 66 -3.20 -12.98 5.09
C GLY A 66 -3.24 -12.64 6.58
N LEU A 67 -4.42 -12.76 7.19
CA LEU A 67 -4.61 -12.59 8.63
C LEU A 67 -4.96 -13.93 9.26
N ASN A 68 -4.17 -14.36 10.24
CA ASN A 68 -4.39 -15.61 10.94
C ASN A 68 -4.59 -15.33 12.44
N PHE A 69 -5.84 -15.36 12.90
CA PHE A 69 -6.16 -15.08 14.30
C PHE A 69 -6.01 -16.35 15.13
N ALA A 70 -5.25 -16.25 16.22
CA ALA A 70 -5.03 -17.36 17.16
C ALA A 70 -6.04 -17.37 18.32
N ASN A 71 -6.72 -16.26 18.60
CA ASN A 71 -7.70 -16.14 19.68
C ASN A 71 -8.80 -15.11 19.35
N PRO A 72 -10.05 -15.55 19.06
CA PRO A 72 -10.42 -16.95 18.79
C PRO A 72 -9.68 -17.47 17.56
N ALA A 73 -9.48 -18.79 17.48
CA ALA A 73 -8.86 -19.40 16.31
C ALA A 73 -9.89 -19.49 15.17
N ILE A 74 -9.70 -18.71 14.11
CA ILE A 74 -10.65 -18.62 12.98
C ILE A 74 -10.04 -19.06 11.64
N GLY A 75 -8.74 -19.39 11.64
CA GLY A 75 -7.98 -19.74 10.44
C GLY A 75 -7.48 -18.53 9.64
N LEU A 76 -6.90 -18.82 8.47
CA LEU A 76 -6.34 -17.80 7.57
C LEU A 76 -7.45 -17.10 6.79
N LEU A 77 -7.59 -15.79 7.01
CA LEU A 77 -8.36 -14.88 6.17
C LEU A 77 -7.42 -14.23 5.15
N ALA A 78 -7.52 -14.64 3.89
CA ALA A 78 -6.76 -14.05 2.80
C ALA A 78 -7.62 -13.05 2.00
N LYS A 79 -7.05 -11.88 1.68
CA LYS A 79 -7.69 -10.88 0.82
C LYS A 79 -6.67 -10.13 0.00
N SER A 80 -7.07 -9.79 -1.22
CA SER A 80 -6.28 -8.95 -2.12
C SER A 80 -6.91 -7.57 -2.23
N PHE A 81 -6.10 -6.53 -2.06
CA PHE A 81 -6.48 -5.13 -2.17
C PHE A 81 -5.73 -4.51 -3.34
N ALA A 82 -6.44 -3.82 -4.23
CA ALA A 82 -5.80 -3.06 -5.30
C ALA A 82 -5.17 -1.79 -4.72
N LEU A 83 -3.92 -1.54 -5.09
CA LEU A 83 -3.24 -0.27 -4.91
C LEU A 83 -3.10 0.36 -6.29
N GLY A 84 -3.71 1.52 -6.48
CA GLY A 84 -3.48 2.36 -7.65
C GLY A 84 -2.14 3.08 -7.50
N LEU A 85 -1.41 3.19 -8.60
CA LEU A 85 -0.15 3.93 -8.68
C LEU A 85 -0.28 4.96 -9.78
N TYR A 86 0.20 6.17 -9.52
CA TYR A 86 0.28 7.22 -10.51
C TYR A 86 1.64 7.89 -10.45
N SER A 87 2.31 7.90 -11.60
CA SER A 87 3.58 8.60 -11.78
C SER A 87 3.33 9.92 -12.50
N THR A 88 3.69 11.01 -11.83
CA THR A 88 3.36 12.36 -12.28
C THR A 88 4.49 12.88 -13.20
N PRO A 89 4.17 13.48 -14.36
CA PRO A 89 5.21 14.07 -15.20
C PRO A 89 6.02 15.15 -14.48
N ASN A 90 7.35 15.00 -14.44
CA ASN A 90 8.29 15.87 -13.74
C ASN A 90 8.51 17.23 -14.43
N THR A 91 7.49 18.09 -14.45
CA THR A 91 7.48 19.34 -15.22
C THR A 91 7.31 20.60 -14.36
N GLY A 92 7.05 20.44 -13.06
CA GLY A 92 6.79 21.52 -12.12
C GLY A 92 7.68 21.50 -10.87
N SER A 93 7.15 22.07 -9.79
CA SER A 93 7.78 22.02 -8.46
C SER A 93 7.85 20.60 -7.91
N ALA A 94 8.71 20.35 -6.92
CA ALA A 94 8.82 19.05 -6.27
C ALA A 94 7.47 18.49 -5.79
N ASP A 95 6.58 19.34 -5.26
CA ASP A 95 5.24 18.94 -4.78
C ASP A 95 4.30 18.60 -5.95
N ALA A 96 4.38 19.37 -7.03
CA ALA A 96 3.59 19.15 -8.24
C ALA A 96 4.04 17.89 -9.01
N ASN A 97 5.27 17.45 -8.79
CA ASN A 97 5.87 16.26 -9.40
C ASN A 97 5.77 15.03 -8.48
N ALA A 98 5.08 15.12 -7.35
CA ALA A 98 4.96 13.98 -6.44
C ALA A 98 4.12 12.86 -7.08
N ASP A 99 4.67 11.64 -7.07
CA ASP A 99 3.93 10.42 -7.38
C ASP A 99 2.98 10.09 -6.23
N TYR A 100 1.94 9.31 -6.52
CA TYR A 100 1.00 8.92 -5.48
C TYR A 100 0.53 7.47 -5.58
N VAL A 101 0.21 6.94 -4.41
CA VAL A 101 -0.41 5.64 -4.22
C VAL A 101 -1.80 5.90 -3.67
N TYR A 102 -2.81 5.25 -4.25
CA TYR A 102 -4.20 5.41 -3.86
C TYR A 102 -4.92 4.07 -3.76
N LEU A 103 -6.02 4.05 -3.02
CA LEU A 103 -6.93 2.90 -2.91
C LEU A 103 -8.09 3.14 -3.88
N PRO A 104 -8.15 2.43 -5.03
CA PRO A 104 -9.21 2.63 -6.02
C PRO A 104 -10.61 2.32 -5.48
N SER A 105 -10.68 1.45 -4.46
CA SER A 105 -11.87 1.22 -3.68
C SER A 105 -11.49 0.85 -2.24
N LEU A 106 -12.17 1.43 -1.26
CA LEU A 106 -12.07 1.05 0.15
C LEU A 106 -12.91 -0.20 0.49
N GLN A 107 -13.62 -0.74 -0.50
CA GLN A 107 -14.67 -1.74 -0.32
C GLN A 107 -14.22 -3.11 -0.79
N SER A 108 -13.36 -3.74 0.00
CA SER A 108 -13.25 -5.20 -0.10
C SER A 108 -13.44 -5.77 1.29
N SER A 109 -14.70 -5.95 1.70
CA SER A 109 -15.00 -6.66 2.92
C SER A 109 -14.81 -8.17 2.70
N ASN A 110 -14.33 -8.84 3.74
CA ASN A 110 -14.40 -10.30 3.86
C ASN A 110 -15.31 -10.62 5.04
N ASN A 111 -16.39 -11.34 4.75
CA ASN A 111 -17.27 -11.88 5.77
C ASN A 111 -16.68 -13.19 6.28
N PHE A 112 -16.62 -13.35 7.60
CA PHE A 112 -16.27 -14.62 8.25
C PHE A 112 -17.17 -14.86 9.45
N VAL A 113 -17.27 -16.09 9.91
CA VAL A 113 -18.15 -16.48 11.03
C VAL A 113 -17.32 -17.06 12.15
N VAL A 114 -17.58 -16.60 13.38
CA VAL A 114 -17.00 -17.14 14.61
C VAL A 114 -18.14 -17.42 15.58
N ASP A 115 -18.25 -18.66 16.04
CA ASP A 115 -19.31 -19.10 16.98
C ASP A 115 -20.73 -18.71 16.53
N GLY A 116 -21.00 -18.78 15.22
CA GLY A 116 -22.29 -18.44 14.62
C GLY A 116 -22.54 -16.94 14.42
N GLN A 117 -21.60 -16.07 14.80
CA GLN A 117 -21.68 -14.62 14.57
C GLN A 117 -20.87 -14.21 13.34
N ALA A 118 -21.48 -13.38 12.48
CA ALA A 118 -20.84 -12.87 11.28
C ALA A 118 -20.02 -11.61 11.58
N TYR A 119 -18.80 -11.57 11.05
CA TYR A 119 -17.85 -10.47 11.19
C TYR A 119 -17.33 -10.03 9.83
N GLN A 120 -16.86 -8.79 9.77
CA GLN A 120 -16.29 -8.19 8.57
C GLN A 120 -14.89 -7.68 8.85
N PHE A 121 -13.97 -7.98 7.93
CA PHE A 121 -12.67 -7.31 7.84
C PHE A 121 -12.67 -6.33 6.66
N GLU A 122 -12.24 -5.10 6.90
CA GLU A 122 -12.16 -4.02 5.91
C GLU A 122 -10.80 -3.32 6.00
N LEU A 123 -10.19 -3.03 4.85
CA LEU A 123 -9.06 -2.10 4.79
C LEU A 123 -9.60 -0.67 4.76
N ARG A 124 -9.38 0.08 5.84
CA ARG A 124 -9.98 1.41 6.04
C ARG A 124 -9.23 2.54 5.37
N GLY A 125 -7.94 2.38 5.12
CA GLY A 125 -7.13 3.41 4.48
C GLY A 125 -5.68 3.44 4.91
N PHE A 126 -5.00 4.49 4.49
CA PHE A 126 -3.71 4.92 5.03
C PHE A 126 -3.92 5.81 6.25
N ASP A 127 -3.01 5.70 7.21
CA ASP A 127 -2.98 6.54 8.40
C ASP A 127 -1.53 6.76 8.83
N ASN A 128 -1.29 7.85 9.57
CA ASN A 128 0.03 8.22 10.10
C ASN A 128 1.11 8.30 9.00
N VAL A 129 0.76 8.90 7.86
CA VAL A 129 1.69 9.14 6.75
C VAL A 129 2.73 10.16 7.19
N ARG A 130 4.01 9.75 7.14
CA ARG A 130 5.13 10.49 7.71
C ARG A 130 6.43 10.15 6.99
N GLY A 131 7.40 11.04 7.11
CA GLY A 131 8.73 10.90 6.52
C GLY A 131 9.04 12.03 5.55
N ASP A 132 10.31 12.25 5.29
CA ASP A 132 10.76 13.28 4.37
C ASP A 132 10.30 12.93 2.95
N GLY A 133 9.68 13.91 2.27
CA GLY A 133 9.14 13.74 0.92
C GLY A 133 7.64 13.45 0.86
N TYR A 134 7.00 13.00 1.94
CA TYR A 134 5.54 12.82 1.96
C TYR A 134 4.83 14.18 2.06
N LEU A 135 3.77 14.35 1.25
CA LEU A 135 2.89 15.52 1.31
C LEU A 135 1.66 15.24 2.19
N ASN A 136 0.81 16.26 2.36
CA ASN A 136 -0.50 16.09 2.98
C ASN A 136 -1.27 14.96 2.27
N SER A 137 -1.67 13.97 3.07
CA SER A 137 -2.26 12.72 2.59
C SER A 137 -3.66 12.54 3.17
N SER A 138 -4.43 11.60 2.61
CA SER A 138 -5.77 11.25 3.07
C SER A 138 -5.86 9.76 3.41
N VAL A 139 -7.02 9.32 3.87
CA VAL A 139 -7.27 7.89 4.11
C VAL A 139 -7.22 7.06 2.82
N SER A 140 -7.45 7.66 1.66
CA SER A 140 -7.49 6.94 0.38
C SER A 140 -6.22 7.07 -0.44
N GLU A 141 -5.33 8.03 -0.15
CA GLU A 141 -4.12 8.24 -0.94
C GLU A 141 -3.01 8.97 -0.18
N PHE A 142 -1.77 8.76 -0.61
CA PHE A 142 -0.61 9.53 -0.17
C PHE A 142 0.29 9.88 -1.37
N HIS A 143 0.98 11.02 -1.25
CA HIS A 143 1.87 11.56 -2.27
C HIS A 143 3.31 11.63 -1.76
N VAL A 144 4.28 11.35 -2.63
CA VAL A 144 5.70 11.31 -2.28
C VAL A 144 6.51 12.06 -3.35
N ARG A 145 7.26 13.07 -2.94
CA ARG A 145 8.24 13.77 -3.78
C ARG A 145 9.33 12.79 -4.24
N GLU A 146 9.91 13.05 -5.40
CA GLU A 146 11.10 12.33 -5.87
C GLU A 146 12.25 12.40 -4.84
N GLY A 147 13.02 11.32 -4.71
CA GLY A 147 14.17 11.20 -3.83
C GLY A 147 15.12 10.08 -4.21
#